data_AF-L9UQV0-F1
#
_entry.id   AF-L9UQV0-F1
#
_cell.length_a   1.000
_cell.length_b   1.000
_cell.length_c   1.000
_cell.angle_alpha   90.00
_cell.angle_beta   90.00
_cell.angle_gamma   90.00
#
_symmetry.space_group_name_H-M   'P 1'
#
loop_
_entity.id
_entity.type
_entity.pdbx_description
1 polymer ?
#
loop_
_entity_poly.entity_id
_entity_poly.type
_entity_poly.pdbx_seq_one_letter_code
_entity_poly.pdbx_strand_id
1 'polypeptide(L)'
;MFPSDELRERARATNPIQRERKLDVVALFYLPALQRIRDLWLELEPLVDATSYDDVVAPTELQISLSDGLGDADAARLDIQWSELGMYSFHYVDGEDVNWRFDRHPNTHSPGSVEILKW
;
A
#
# COMPACT_ATOMS: atom_id res chain seq x y z
N MET A 1 25.73 -15.96 36.51
CA MET A 1 24.84 -15.15 35.66
C MET A 1 25.74 -14.40 34.68
N PHE A 2 25.69 -14.75 33.40
CA PHE A 2 26.68 -14.29 32.42
C PHE A 2 26.29 -12.90 31.88
N PRO A 3 27.26 -11.99 31.66
CA PRO A 3 27.01 -10.65 31.09
C PRO A 3 26.30 -10.67 29.72
N SER A 4 26.24 -11.83 29.05
CA SER A 4 25.57 -12.04 27.77
C SER A 4 24.06 -11.97 27.85
N ASP A 5 23.47 -12.33 28.99
CA ASP A 5 22.00 -12.42 29.11
C ASP A 5 21.40 -11.02 29.24
N GLU A 6 22.06 -10.11 29.97
CA GLU A 6 21.65 -8.71 30.11
C GLU A 6 21.83 -7.92 28.81
N LEU A 7 22.87 -8.22 28.02
CA LEU A 7 23.07 -7.62 26.70
C LEU A 7 22.05 -8.14 25.66
N ARG A 8 21.65 -9.41 25.74
CA ARG A 8 20.55 -9.97 24.94
C ARG A 8 19.20 -9.37 25.32
N GLU A 9 18.97 -9.14 26.60
CA GLU A 9 17.73 -8.56 27.10
C GLU A 9 17.61 -7.07 26.74
N ARG A 10 18.73 -6.32 26.77
CA ARG A 10 18.81 -4.93 26.26
C ARG A 10 18.65 -4.83 24.75
N ALA A 11 19.20 -5.77 23.97
CA ALA A 11 19.00 -5.84 22.53
C ALA A 11 17.54 -6.16 22.15
N ARG A 12 16.82 -6.93 22.99
CA ARG A 12 15.39 -7.20 22.84
C ARG A 12 14.52 -5.99 23.22
N ALA A 13 14.92 -5.22 24.23
CA ALA A 13 14.22 -4.02 24.69
C ALA A 13 14.41 -2.76 23.81
N THR A 14 15.43 -2.75 22.93
CA THR A 14 15.71 -1.60 22.04
C THR A 14 14.82 -1.57 20.78
N ASN A 15 14.00 -2.61 20.55
CA ASN A 15 13.30 -2.80 19.29
C ASN A 15 11.87 -2.20 19.17
N PRO A 16 11.10 -1.85 20.22
CA PRO A 16 9.78 -1.25 20.02
C PRO A 16 9.89 0.22 19.59
N ILE A 17 10.65 1.02 20.36
CA ILE A 17 10.76 2.48 20.18
C ILE A 17 11.59 2.85 18.93
N GLN A 18 12.47 1.95 18.46
CA GLN A 18 13.14 2.12 17.16
C GLN A 18 12.30 1.63 15.98
N ARG A 19 11.41 0.64 16.16
CA ARG A 19 10.42 0.27 15.13
C ARG A 19 9.38 1.37 14.95
N GLU A 20 8.83 1.89 16.04
CA GLU A 20 7.87 3.01 16.02
C GLU A 20 8.47 4.23 15.34
N ARG A 21 9.68 4.66 15.73
CA ARG A 21 10.36 5.80 15.06
C ARG A 21 10.83 5.54 13.63
N LYS A 22 11.02 4.27 13.23
CA LYS A 22 11.29 3.90 11.84
C LYS A 22 10.00 3.89 11.02
N LEU A 23 8.84 3.56 11.63
CA LEU A 23 7.53 3.74 11.01
C LEU A 23 7.19 5.23 10.86
N ASP A 24 7.45 6.07 11.86
CA ASP A 24 7.07 7.49 11.83
C ASP A 24 7.83 8.31 10.77
N VAL A 25 9.11 8.00 10.51
CA VAL A 25 9.92 8.69 9.47
C VAL A 25 9.61 8.17 8.06
N VAL A 26 9.13 6.93 7.97
CA VAL A 26 8.69 6.31 6.71
C VAL A 26 7.27 6.79 6.35
N ALA A 27 6.42 7.06 7.35
CA ALA A 27 5.03 7.53 7.21
C ALA A 27 4.86 8.96 6.65
N LEU A 28 5.89 9.81 6.76
CA LEU A 28 5.77 11.25 6.46
C LEU A 28 5.77 11.61 4.97
N PHE A 29 5.87 10.64 4.06
CA PHE A 29 6.00 10.88 2.61
C PHE A 29 4.99 10.12 1.74
N TYR A 30 3.89 9.63 2.33
CA TYR A 30 2.87 8.86 1.60
C TYR A 30 1.68 9.71 1.15
N LEU A 31 1.21 10.58 2.02
CA LEU A 31 -0.06 11.28 1.83
C LEU A 31 -0.10 12.18 0.57
N PRO A 32 0.93 12.99 0.25
CA PRO A 32 0.88 13.82 -0.95
C PRO A 32 0.77 13.01 -2.25
N ALA A 33 1.42 11.84 -2.33
CA ALA A 33 1.34 10.98 -3.49
C ALA A 33 -0.05 10.32 -3.59
N LEU A 34 -0.58 9.78 -2.49
CA LEU A 34 -1.90 9.18 -2.46
C LEU A 34 -3.00 10.22 -2.76
N GLN A 35 -2.89 11.45 -2.25
CA GLN A 35 -3.80 12.55 -2.59
C GLN A 35 -3.76 12.87 -4.08
N ARG A 36 -2.56 12.95 -4.67
CA ARG A 36 -2.44 13.22 -6.11
C ARG A 36 -3.03 12.09 -6.95
N ILE A 37 -2.81 10.83 -6.56
CA ILE A 37 -3.42 9.68 -7.24
C ILE A 37 -4.94 9.76 -7.13
N ARG A 38 -5.49 9.98 -5.93
CA ARG A 38 -6.93 10.15 -5.71
C ARG A 38 -7.53 11.23 -6.59
N ASP A 39 -6.91 12.41 -6.61
CA ASP A 39 -7.42 13.55 -7.37
C ASP A 39 -7.41 13.25 -8.89
N LEU A 40 -6.39 12.52 -9.39
CA LEU A 40 -6.36 12.05 -10.78
C LEU A 40 -7.47 11.03 -11.10
N TRP A 41 -7.77 10.11 -10.19
CA TRP A 41 -8.88 9.16 -10.37
C TRP A 41 -10.23 9.89 -10.39
N LEU A 42 -10.45 10.82 -9.47
CA LEU A 42 -11.67 11.63 -9.45
C LEU A 42 -11.82 12.51 -10.70
N GLU A 43 -10.72 12.96 -11.28
CA GLU A 43 -10.72 13.78 -12.50
C GLU A 43 -10.96 12.94 -13.77
N LEU A 44 -10.32 11.77 -13.87
CA LEU A 44 -10.20 11.02 -15.12
C LEU A 44 -11.16 9.83 -15.22
N GLU A 45 -11.58 9.25 -14.11
CA GLU A 45 -12.41 8.05 -14.09
C GLU A 45 -13.83 8.38 -13.59
N PRO A 46 -14.82 8.51 -14.49
CA PRO A 46 -16.20 8.82 -14.09
C PRO A 46 -16.88 7.72 -13.27
N LEU A 47 -16.34 6.50 -13.26
CA LEU A 47 -16.91 5.38 -12.49
C LEU A 47 -16.57 5.45 -10.99
N VAL A 48 -15.69 6.36 -10.55
CA VAL A 48 -15.36 6.50 -9.12
C VAL A 48 -16.62 6.84 -8.31
N ASP A 49 -17.02 5.91 -7.46
CA ASP A 49 -18.16 6.06 -6.55
C ASP A 49 -17.72 6.67 -5.21
N ALA A 50 -16.61 6.17 -4.66
CA ALA A 50 -16.08 6.64 -3.38
C ALA A 50 -14.57 6.48 -3.30
N THR A 51 -13.95 7.26 -2.42
CA THR A 51 -12.53 7.10 -2.05
C THR A 51 -12.38 7.17 -0.54
N SER A 52 -11.45 6.40 0.01
CA SER A 52 -11.15 6.37 1.44
C SER A 52 -9.68 6.10 1.68
N TYR A 53 -9.22 6.44 2.88
CA TYR A 53 -7.91 6.03 3.38
C TYR A 53 -8.09 5.03 4.51
N ASP A 54 -7.11 4.16 4.70
CA ASP A 54 -7.06 3.17 5.80
C ASP A 54 -6.96 3.83 7.19
N ASP A 55 -6.23 4.93 7.30
CA ASP A 55 -6.06 5.69 8.54
C ASP A 55 -6.18 7.21 8.29
N VAL A 56 -6.81 7.92 9.23
CA VAL A 56 -7.06 9.38 9.10
C VAL A 56 -5.87 10.25 9.49
N VAL A 57 -4.93 9.71 10.27
CA VAL A 57 -3.75 10.40 10.81
C VAL A 57 -2.50 10.05 10.00
N ALA A 58 -2.31 8.77 9.70
CA ALA A 58 -1.13 8.24 9.02
C ALA A 58 -1.52 7.25 7.91
N PRO A 59 -2.20 7.72 6.85
CA PRO A 59 -2.67 6.85 5.78
C PRO A 59 -1.52 6.18 5.05
N THR A 60 -1.66 4.88 4.84
CA THR A 60 -0.71 4.06 4.07
C THR A 60 -1.31 3.50 2.78
N GLU A 61 -2.64 3.53 2.67
CA GLU A 61 -3.38 2.99 1.55
C GLU A 61 -4.53 3.93 1.15
N LEU A 62 -4.68 4.12 -0.16
CA LEU A 62 -5.85 4.74 -0.77
C LEU A 62 -6.73 3.63 -1.35
N GLN A 63 -7.99 3.61 -0.94
CA GLN A 63 -9.01 2.76 -1.53
C GLN A 63 -9.91 3.57 -2.45
N ILE A 64 -10.22 3.00 -3.61
CA ILE A 64 -11.13 3.57 -4.61
C ILE A 64 -12.22 2.54 -4.89
N SER A 65 -13.46 2.92 -4.65
CA SER A 65 -14.64 2.15 -5.05
C SER A 65 -15.11 2.63 -6.42
N LEU A 66 -15.40 1.69 -7.32
CA LEU A 66 -15.94 1.94 -8.65
C LEU A 66 -17.37 1.41 -8.72
N SER A 67 -18.24 2.16 -9.41
CA SER A 67 -19.65 1.82 -9.64
C SER A 67 -19.87 0.77 -10.73
N ASP A 68 -18.79 0.18 -11.25
CA ASP A 68 -18.78 -0.89 -12.25
C ASP A 68 -17.48 -1.71 -12.12
N GLY A 69 -17.45 -2.92 -12.66
CA GLY A 69 -16.32 -3.84 -12.64
C GLY A 69 -15.99 -4.45 -14.00
N LEU A 70 -15.20 -5.52 -14.02
CA LEU A 70 -14.86 -6.21 -15.26
C LEU A 70 -15.91 -7.27 -15.60
N GLY A 71 -16.39 -7.27 -16.84
CA GLY A 71 -17.35 -8.27 -17.31
C GLY A 71 -18.74 -8.02 -16.73
N ASP A 72 -19.25 -8.97 -15.95
CA ASP A 72 -20.59 -8.92 -15.34
C ASP A 72 -20.57 -8.34 -13.91
N ALA A 73 -19.42 -7.88 -13.41
CA ALA A 73 -19.30 -7.30 -12.08
C ALA A 73 -19.93 -5.90 -12.01
N ASP A 74 -20.90 -5.71 -11.12
CA ASP A 74 -21.60 -4.42 -10.92
C ASP A 74 -20.81 -3.40 -10.06
N ALA A 75 -19.64 -3.77 -9.53
CA ALA A 75 -18.78 -2.92 -8.72
C ALA A 75 -17.36 -3.48 -8.64
N ALA A 76 -16.40 -2.59 -8.39
CA ALA A 76 -15.02 -2.97 -8.16
C ALA A 76 -14.32 -2.09 -7.13
N ARG A 77 -13.14 -2.54 -6.68
CA ARG A 77 -12.31 -1.84 -5.73
C ARG A 77 -10.85 -1.88 -6.14
N LEU A 78 -10.16 -0.75 -5.97
CA LEU A 78 -8.72 -0.63 -6.08
C LEU A 78 -8.13 -0.22 -4.74
N ASP A 79 -7.22 -1.03 -4.23
CA ASP A 79 -6.42 -0.72 -3.04
C ASP A 79 -5.00 -0.31 -3.52
N ILE A 80 -4.56 0.90 -3.18
CA ILE A 80 -3.37 1.55 -3.74
C ILE A 80 -2.38 1.95 -2.64
N GLN A 81 -1.14 1.50 -2.77
CA GLN A 81 -0.03 1.91 -1.92
C GLN A 81 1.07 2.55 -2.77
N TRP A 82 1.75 3.55 -2.21
CA TRP A 82 2.82 4.27 -2.89
C TRP A 82 3.96 4.57 -1.93
N SER A 83 5.18 4.72 -2.43
CA SER A 83 6.35 5.13 -1.65
C SER A 83 7.27 6.01 -2.48
N GLU A 84 7.87 7.03 -1.86
CA GLU A 84 8.93 7.84 -2.49
C GLU A 84 10.19 7.05 -2.86
N LEU A 85 10.38 5.85 -2.28
CA LEU A 85 11.46 4.93 -2.63
C LEU A 85 11.17 4.13 -3.92
N GLY A 86 10.12 4.48 -4.66
CA GLY A 86 9.74 3.85 -5.92
C GLY A 86 9.06 2.50 -5.75
N MET A 87 8.49 2.24 -4.57
CA MET A 87 7.60 1.09 -4.35
C MET A 87 6.15 1.53 -4.61
N TYR A 88 5.38 0.70 -5.28
CA TYR A 88 3.94 0.90 -5.40
C TYR A 88 3.21 -0.43 -5.56
N SER A 89 1.93 -0.45 -5.21
CA SER A 89 1.04 -1.56 -5.53
C SER A 89 -0.36 -1.05 -5.85
N PHE A 90 -0.98 -1.66 -6.84
CA PHE A 90 -2.39 -1.52 -7.17
C PHE A 90 -2.99 -2.93 -7.07
N HIS A 91 -4.03 -3.08 -6.26
CA HIS A 91 -4.75 -4.33 -6.09
C HIS A 91 -6.20 -4.12 -6.49
N TYR A 92 -6.61 -4.73 -7.61
CA TYR A 92 -7.98 -4.74 -8.09
C TYR A 92 -8.73 -5.97 -7.58
N VAL A 93 -9.96 -5.78 -7.11
CA VAL A 93 -10.93 -6.85 -6.84
C VAL A 93 -12.33 -6.45 -7.31
N ASP A 94 -13.13 -7.41 -7.76
CA ASP A 94 -14.54 -7.19 -8.12
C ASP A 94 -15.48 -8.33 -7.65
N GLY A 95 -16.76 -8.19 -7.99
CA GLY A 95 -17.80 -9.17 -7.64
C GLY A 95 -17.71 -10.51 -8.39
N GLU A 96 -16.97 -10.57 -9.49
CA GLU A 96 -16.79 -11.77 -10.33
C GLU A 96 -15.47 -12.51 -9.97
N ASP A 97 -14.94 -12.23 -8.77
CA ASP A 97 -13.70 -12.82 -8.22
C ASP A 97 -12.46 -12.50 -9.08
N VAL A 98 -12.51 -11.44 -9.90
CA VAL A 98 -11.33 -10.97 -10.61
C VAL A 98 -10.41 -10.29 -9.62
N ASN A 99 -9.18 -10.80 -9.50
CA ASN A 99 -8.22 -10.33 -8.51
C ASN A 99 -6.85 -10.10 -9.16
N TRP A 100 -6.54 -8.84 -9.50
CA TRP A 100 -5.31 -8.49 -10.21
C TRP A 100 -4.42 -7.59 -9.37
N ARG A 101 -3.10 -7.79 -9.50
CA ARG A 101 -2.10 -6.96 -8.85
C ARG A 101 -1.13 -6.37 -9.87
N PHE A 102 -0.80 -5.11 -9.67
CA PHE A 102 0.25 -4.40 -10.39
C PHE A 102 1.14 -3.71 -9.36
N ASP A 103 2.30 -4.29 -9.08
CA ASP A 103 3.22 -3.78 -8.08
C ASP A 103 4.64 -3.62 -8.64
N ARG A 104 5.38 -2.71 -8.00
CA ARG A 104 6.81 -2.57 -8.16
C ARG A 104 7.43 -2.68 -6.78
N HIS A 105 8.24 -3.72 -6.61
CA HIS A 105 9.17 -3.82 -5.50
C HIS A 105 10.60 -3.62 -6.01
N PRO A 106 11.37 -2.65 -5.50
CA PRO A 106 12.80 -2.56 -5.77
C PRO A 106 13.47 -3.81 -5.20
N ASN A 107 13.68 -4.82 -6.02
CA ASN A 107 14.54 -5.95 -5.71
C ASN A 107 15.70 -5.96 -6.73
N THR A 108 16.88 -6.37 -6.28
CA THR A 108 18.09 -6.45 -7.11
C THR A 108 18.02 -7.51 -8.21
N HIS A 109 16.88 -8.19 -8.35
CA HIS A 109 16.69 -9.33 -9.23
C HIS A 109 15.66 -9.09 -10.35
N SER A 110 14.87 -8.01 -10.28
CA SER A 110 13.90 -7.68 -11.32
C SER A 110 13.88 -6.18 -11.64
N PRO A 111 14.63 -5.72 -12.66
CA PRO A 111 14.50 -4.36 -13.15
C PRO A 111 13.17 -4.24 -13.92
N GLY A 112 12.09 -3.87 -13.24
CA GLY A 112 10.83 -3.46 -13.86
C GLY A 112 9.94 -4.58 -14.41
N SER A 113 9.86 -5.73 -13.72
CA SER A 113 8.90 -6.79 -14.09
C SER A 113 7.48 -6.39 -13.72
N VAL A 114 6.59 -6.37 -14.72
CA VAL A 114 5.14 -6.44 -14.52
C VAL A 114 4.79 -7.90 -14.28
N GLU A 115 4.60 -8.29 -13.01
CA GLU A 115 4.11 -9.63 -12.68
C GLU A 115 2.57 -9.61 -12.70
N ILE A 116 1.97 -10.08 -13.79
CA ILE A 116 0.53 -10.39 -13.83
C ILE A 116 0.35 -11.70 -13.05
N LEU A 117 0.22 -11.61 -11.74
CA LEU A 117 -0.14 -12.76 -10.91
C LEU A 117 -1.66 -12.99 -11.03
N LYS A 118 -2.06 -13.87 -11.95
CA LYS A 118 -3.37 -14.54 -11.88
C LYS A 118 -3.22 -15.72 -10.92
N TRP A 119 -4.04 -15.77 -9.88
CA TRP A 119 -4.27 -16.99 -9.09
C TRP A 119 -5.70 -17.43 -9.28
#